data_AF-A0A0D2ES06-F1
#
_entry.id   AF-A0A0D2ES06-F1
#
_cell.length_a   1.000
_cell.length_b   1.000
_cell.length_c   1.000
_cell.angle_alpha   90.00
_cell.angle_beta   90.00
_cell.angle_gamma   90.00
#
_symmetry.space_group_name_H-M   'P 1'
#
loop_
_entity.id
_entity.type
_entity.pdbx_description
1 polymer ?
#
loop_
_entity_poly.entity_id
_entity_poly.type
_entity_poly.pdbx_seq_one_letter_code
_entity_poly.pdbx_strand_id
1 'polypeptide(L)'
;MSSTPSTLTPTVSIPFLNLPPELRLKIYTYVLTSPEPVTITPSSTTSSQFSQFLSFAVGLDSSSLSPPSTPTATIPSQKLLTPYPVSAQLLRTSRLIHAEATSILYTANTFNCSSHSALPILLQTLTPATSALIVHLILDWDQLQDFSWSLSKPATVHATSGLQTLDLATWRMRVLGGSSSLWRDVKSYERQICQAALDITRKHPRLKVVLARTFYKRSKASMDVYTSVVPNTWGRIKWRFVTGAAAAAKVGDGGNEKVVNLQDELDRLSASSAELSALLWQ
;
A
#
# COMPACT_ATOMS: atom_id res chain seq x y z
N MET A 1 2.47 -25.18 62.50
CA MET A 1 1.76 -25.20 61.20
C MET A 1 2.75 -24.69 60.16
N SER A 2 3.47 -25.60 59.50
CA SER A 2 4.52 -25.25 58.54
C SER A 2 3.96 -25.35 57.13
N SER A 3 3.80 -24.20 56.48
CA SER A 3 3.39 -24.07 55.08
C SER A 3 4.56 -24.43 54.16
N THR A 4 4.42 -25.50 53.40
CA THR A 4 5.35 -25.93 52.37
C THR A 4 5.30 -24.99 51.15
N PRO A 5 6.45 -24.55 50.61
CA PRO A 5 6.50 -23.70 49.43
C PRO A 5 6.20 -24.51 48.16
N SER A 6 5.23 -24.06 47.38
CA SER A 6 4.86 -24.65 46.09
C SER A 6 6.01 -24.50 45.09
N THR A 7 6.55 -25.63 44.65
CA THR A 7 7.57 -25.73 43.59
C THR A 7 6.93 -25.36 42.24
N LEU A 8 7.27 -24.19 41.71
CA LEU A 8 6.87 -23.77 40.37
C LEU A 8 7.59 -24.64 39.34
N THR A 9 6.82 -25.45 38.60
CA THR A 9 7.32 -26.24 37.46
C THR A 9 7.82 -25.32 36.35
N PRO A 10 9.01 -25.57 35.78
CA PRO A 10 9.56 -24.74 34.71
C PRO A 10 8.68 -24.85 33.46
N THR A 11 8.14 -23.73 33.01
CA THR A 11 7.43 -23.61 31.74
C THR A 11 8.39 -23.94 30.61
N VAL A 12 8.17 -25.08 29.95
CA VAL A 12 8.99 -25.48 28.79
C VAL A 12 8.66 -24.53 27.64
N SER A 13 9.47 -23.50 27.47
CA SER A 13 9.43 -22.62 26.30
C SER A 13 9.94 -23.40 25.10
N ILE A 14 9.05 -23.77 24.17
CA ILE A 14 9.47 -24.34 22.89
C ILE A 14 10.04 -23.19 22.05
N PRO A 15 11.32 -23.22 21.67
CA PRO A 15 11.90 -22.18 20.84
C PRO A 15 11.14 -22.08 19.51
N PHE A 16 10.83 -20.86 19.06
CA PHE A 16 10.09 -20.62 17.81
C PHE A 16 10.72 -21.34 16.60
N LEU A 17 12.05 -21.39 16.53
CA LEU A 17 12.77 -22.06 15.44
C LEU A 17 12.69 -23.60 15.49
N ASN A 18 12.20 -24.18 16.59
CA ASN A 18 11.95 -25.62 16.70
C ASN A 18 10.54 -26.00 16.21
N LEU A 19 9.68 -25.02 15.90
CA LEU A 19 8.39 -25.28 15.28
C LEU A 19 8.59 -25.85 13.86
N PRO A 20 7.73 -26.77 13.40
CA PRO A 20 7.70 -27.20 12.00
C PRO A 20 7.59 -26.01 11.04
N PRO A 21 8.24 -26.06 9.85
CA PRO A 21 8.22 -24.97 8.87
C PRO A 21 6.81 -24.47 8.53
N GLU A 22 5.83 -25.37 8.48
CA GLU A 22 4.43 -25.05 8.15
C GLU A 22 3.81 -24.11 9.20
N LEU A 23 4.11 -24.33 10.48
CA LEU A 23 3.65 -23.45 11.55
C LEU A 23 4.37 -22.11 11.53
N ARG A 24 5.69 -22.11 11.24
CA ARG A 24 6.46 -20.86 11.08
C ARG A 24 5.92 -20.01 9.93
N LEU A 25 5.64 -20.62 8.78
CA LEU A 25 5.05 -19.94 7.62
C LEU A 25 3.69 -19.32 7.96
N LYS A 26 2.81 -20.05 8.66
CA LYS A 26 1.52 -19.50 9.13
C LYS A 26 1.71 -18.29 10.04
N ILE A 27 2.69 -18.35 10.95
CA ILE A 27 3.02 -17.24 11.85
C ILE A 27 3.56 -16.05 11.05
N TYR A 28 4.47 -16.26 10.09
CA TYR A 28 4.97 -15.18 9.23
C TYR A 28 3.86 -14.56 8.40
N THR A 29 2.95 -15.35 7.83
CA THR A 29 1.80 -14.81 7.08
C THR A 29 0.94 -13.91 7.97
N TYR A 30 0.68 -14.31 9.21
CA TYR A 30 -0.08 -13.51 10.16
C TYR A 30 0.64 -12.21 10.55
N VAL A 31 1.95 -12.29 10.83
CA VAL A 31 2.73 -11.16 11.34
C VAL A 31 3.17 -10.17 10.24
N LEU A 32 3.46 -10.68 9.05
CA LEU A 32 4.07 -9.89 7.97
C LEU A 32 3.08 -9.44 6.91
N THR A 33 1.80 -9.84 6.97
CA THR A 33 0.78 -9.39 6.02
C THR A 33 -0.08 -8.31 6.65
N SER A 34 -0.13 -7.15 6.01
CA SER A 34 -1.01 -6.04 6.37
C SER A 34 -2.11 -5.89 5.33
N PRO A 35 -3.38 -5.74 5.74
CA PRO A 35 -4.45 -5.34 4.83
C PRO A 35 -4.29 -3.87 4.37
N GLU A 36 -3.59 -3.05 5.15
CA GLU A 36 -3.31 -1.66 4.82
C GLU A 36 -1.98 -1.53 4.06
N PRO A 37 -1.88 -0.64 3.06
CA PRO A 37 -0.64 -0.43 2.33
C PRO A 37 0.53 0.01 3.23
N VAL A 38 1.65 -0.68 3.10
CA VAL A 38 2.90 -0.39 3.84
C VAL A 38 3.51 0.89 3.30
N THR A 39 3.51 1.95 4.11
CA THR A 39 4.05 3.25 3.70
C THR A 39 5.56 3.29 3.90
N ILE A 40 6.29 3.67 2.85
CA ILE A 40 7.74 3.78 2.91
C ILE A 40 8.10 5.22 3.22
N THR A 41 8.57 5.44 4.44
CA THR A 41 9.08 6.74 4.89
C THR A 41 10.61 6.70 4.94
N PRO A 42 11.29 7.80 4.55
CA PRO A 42 12.71 7.93 4.88
C PRO A 42 12.88 7.80 6.39
N SER A 43 14.00 7.24 6.83
CA SER A 43 14.38 7.23 8.24
C SER A 43 14.65 8.67 8.68
N SER A 44 13.61 9.42 9.00
CA SER A 44 13.76 10.73 9.64
C SER A 44 14.47 10.48 10.96
N THR A 45 15.62 11.13 11.14
CA THR A 45 16.51 10.95 12.28
C THR A 45 15.72 10.93 13.59
N THR A 46 15.83 9.78 14.25
CA THR A 46 14.98 9.22 15.29
C THR A 46 15.01 9.98 16.62
N SER A 47 13.98 10.74 16.92
CA SER A 47 13.57 10.94 18.33
C SER A 47 12.13 10.48 18.61
N SER A 48 11.22 10.55 17.64
CA SER A 48 9.79 10.37 17.89
C SER A 48 9.22 8.95 17.71
N GLN A 49 9.86 8.05 16.96
CA GLN A 49 9.25 6.71 16.73
C GLN A 49 9.53 5.73 17.87
N PHE A 50 10.68 5.84 18.52
CA PHE A 50 11.01 4.98 19.66
C PHE A 50 10.10 5.25 20.86
N SER A 51 9.66 6.49 21.06
CA SER A 51 8.70 6.84 22.11
C SER A 51 7.32 6.23 21.87
N GLN A 52 6.88 6.05 20.61
CA GLN A 52 5.61 5.36 20.29
C GLN A 52 5.69 3.85 20.56
N PHE A 53 6.83 3.22 20.24
CA PHE A 53 7.01 1.79 20.54
C PHE A 53 7.13 1.54 22.04
N LEU A 54 7.92 2.37 22.75
CA LEU A 54 8.08 2.25 24.20
C LEU A 54 6.81 2.57 24.97
N SER A 55 5.99 3.53 24.55
CA SER A 55 4.71 3.80 25.22
C SER A 55 3.72 2.63 25.11
N PHE A 56 3.87 1.74 24.14
CA PHE A 56 3.06 0.52 24.02
C PHE A 56 3.62 -0.64 24.85
N ALA A 57 4.95 -0.80 24.88
CA ALA A 57 5.61 -1.85 25.65
C ALA A 57 5.58 -1.57 27.17
N VAL A 58 5.58 -0.29 27.56
CA VAL A 58 5.48 0.16 28.95
C VAL A 58 4.04 0.57 29.24
N GLY A 59 3.10 -0.35 29.05
CA GLY A 59 1.80 -0.32 29.74
C GLY A 59 1.94 -0.67 31.23
N LEU A 60 3.01 -0.19 31.88
CA LEU A 60 3.22 -0.32 33.31
C LEU A 60 2.73 0.98 33.94
N ASP A 61 1.50 0.90 34.44
CA ASP A 61 0.79 1.79 35.36
C ASP A 61 1.65 2.90 35.98
N SER A 62 1.92 3.98 35.22
CA SER A 62 2.32 5.24 35.82
C SER A 62 1.10 5.78 36.56
N SER A 63 1.11 5.47 37.85
CA SER A 63 0.04 5.67 38.81
C SER A 63 -0.24 7.16 38.98
N SER A 64 -1.15 7.68 38.16
CA SER A 64 -1.80 8.97 38.39
C SER A 64 -2.63 8.87 39.67
N LEU A 65 -2.14 9.49 40.75
CA LEU A 65 -2.81 9.68 42.04
C LEU A 65 -4.03 10.63 41.92
N SER A 66 -5.02 10.28 41.11
CA SER A 66 -6.31 10.97 41.09
C SER A 66 -7.28 10.33 42.09
N PRO A 67 -8.08 11.14 42.81
CA PRO A 67 -8.94 10.67 43.89
C PRO A 67 -10.07 9.74 43.39
N PRO A 68 -10.58 8.84 44.25
CA PRO A 68 -11.48 7.76 43.89
C PRO A 68 -12.84 8.31 43.46
N SER A 69 -13.04 8.39 42.15
CA SER A 69 -14.36 8.66 41.57
C SER A 69 -15.10 7.33 41.41
N THR A 70 -16.38 7.35 41.80
CA THR A 70 -17.37 6.28 41.86
C THR A 70 -17.22 5.20 40.76
N PRO A 71 -17.33 3.90 41.10
CA PRO A 71 -17.19 2.79 40.16
C PRO A 71 -18.41 2.70 39.22
N THR A 72 -18.43 3.50 38.17
CA THR A 72 -19.32 3.28 37.04
C THR A 72 -18.79 2.08 36.27
N ALA A 73 -19.53 0.96 36.33
CA ALA A 73 -19.25 -0.29 35.62
C ALA A 73 -19.21 -0.04 34.10
N THR A 74 -18.05 0.42 33.64
CA THR A 74 -17.76 0.65 32.23
C THR A 74 -17.30 -0.69 31.70
N ILE A 75 -18.18 -1.34 30.94
CA ILE A 75 -17.85 -2.55 30.17
C ILE A 75 -16.53 -2.24 29.44
N PRO A 76 -15.46 -3.03 29.62
CA PRO A 76 -14.21 -2.79 28.92
C PRO A 76 -14.49 -2.95 27.44
N SER A 77 -14.69 -1.82 26.75
CA SER A 77 -14.72 -1.76 25.30
C SER A 77 -13.45 -2.44 24.85
N GLN A 78 -13.59 -3.63 24.27
CA GLN A 78 -12.49 -4.38 23.68
C GLN A 78 -11.81 -3.40 22.72
N LYS A 79 -10.64 -2.89 23.12
CA LYS A 79 -9.82 -2.07 22.23
C LYS A 79 -9.59 -2.96 21.02
N LEU A 80 -10.26 -2.62 19.92
CA LEU A 80 -9.97 -3.18 18.61
C LEU A 80 -8.46 -3.07 18.45
N LEU A 81 -7.79 -4.23 18.49
CA LEU A 81 -6.35 -4.32 18.31
C LEU A 81 -6.06 -3.64 16.98
N THR A 82 -5.51 -2.44 17.04
CA THR A 82 -5.07 -1.73 15.84
C THR A 82 -4.05 -2.63 15.15
N PRO A 83 -4.17 -2.86 13.84
CA PRO A 83 -3.25 -3.73 13.13
C PRO A 83 -1.81 -3.28 13.39
N TYR A 84 -0.98 -4.22 13.82
CA TYR A 84 0.42 -3.93 14.13
C TYR A 84 1.15 -3.48 12.85
N PRO A 85 1.99 -2.43 12.91
CA PRO A 85 2.74 -2.01 11.75
C PRO A 85 3.70 -3.12 11.31
N VAL A 86 3.63 -3.50 10.03
CA VAL A 86 4.51 -4.51 9.44
C VAL A 86 5.94 -3.96 9.40
N SER A 87 6.88 -4.75 9.93
CA SER A 87 8.31 -4.38 10.00
C SER A 87 9.19 -5.45 9.36
N ALA A 88 10.09 -5.02 8.49
CA ALA A 88 11.11 -5.89 7.89
C ALA A 88 12.26 -6.23 8.86
N GLN A 89 12.27 -5.68 10.08
CA GLN A 89 13.31 -5.96 11.07
C GLN A 89 13.37 -7.45 11.46
N LEU A 90 12.21 -8.13 11.47
CA LEU A 90 12.15 -9.56 11.76
C LEU A 90 13.02 -10.37 10.80
N LEU A 91 13.09 -9.98 9.52
CA LEU A 91 13.90 -10.65 8.52
C LEU A 91 15.41 -10.55 8.80
N ARG A 92 15.84 -9.59 9.63
CA ARG A 92 17.27 -9.40 9.97
C ARG A 92 17.72 -10.24 11.17
N THR A 93 16.78 -10.88 11.88
CA THR A 93 17.10 -11.60 13.12
C THR A 93 17.73 -12.98 12.87
N SER A 94 17.40 -13.65 11.77
CA SER A 94 17.89 -14.99 11.43
C SER A 94 17.88 -15.23 9.93
N ARG A 95 18.90 -15.94 9.41
CA ARG A 95 18.97 -16.35 7.99
C ARG A 95 17.83 -17.28 7.60
N LEU A 96 17.40 -18.15 8.51
CA LEU A 96 16.28 -19.07 8.28
C LEU A 96 14.96 -18.28 8.16
N ILE A 97 14.72 -17.35 9.10
CA ILE A 97 13.56 -16.45 9.05
C ILE A 97 13.58 -15.63 7.76
N HIS A 98 14.73 -15.07 7.39
CA HIS A 98 14.90 -14.34 6.15
C HIS A 98 14.50 -15.18 4.94
N ALA A 99 15.02 -16.41 4.83
CA ALA A 99 14.74 -17.30 3.69
C ALA A 99 13.26 -17.67 3.58
N GLU A 100 12.60 -17.99 4.70
CA GLU A 100 11.20 -18.42 4.73
C GLU A 100 10.21 -17.26 4.56
N ALA A 101 10.51 -16.09 5.12
CA ALA A 101 9.54 -15.03 5.30
C ALA A 101 9.67 -13.86 4.29
N THR A 102 10.79 -13.76 3.57
CA THR A 102 11.00 -12.68 2.59
C THR A 102 9.94 -12.67 1.50
N SER A 103 9.62 -13.83 0.91
CA SER A 103 8.59 -13.90 -0.13
C SER A 103 7.22 -13.46 0.40
N ILE A 104 6.84 -13.90 1.60
CA ILE A 104 5.58 -13.52 2.24
C ILE A 104 5.49 -12.01 2.38
N LEU A 105 6.52 -11.36 2.94
CA LEU A 105 6.52 -9.91 3.13
C LEU A 105 6.33 -9.15 1.82
N TYR A 106 7.09 -9.46 0.77
CA TYR A 106 7.06 -8.64 -0.45
C TYR A 106 5.94 -9.01 -1.44
N THR A 107 5.46 -10.25 -1.42
CA THR A 107 4.38 -10.69 -2.33
C THR A 107 2.98 -10.40 -1.80
N ALA A 108 2.75 -10.53 -0.49
CA ALA A 108 1.42 -10.42 0.11
C ALA A 108 1.01 -8.96 0.41
N ASN A 109 1.98 -8.05 0.52
CA ASN A 109 1.72 -6.67 0.90
C ASN A 109 1.65 -5.74 -0.31
N THR A 110 0.91 -4.66 -0.12
CA THR A 110 0.92 -3.51 -1.04
C THR A 110 1.85 -2.45 -0.51
N PHE A 111 2.80 -1.98 -1.33
CA PHE A 111 3.75 -0.95 -0.93
C PHE A 111 3.30 0.42 -1.42
N ASN A 112 3.12 1.35 -0.48
CA ASN A 112 2.74 2.71 -0.78
C ASN A 112 3.98 3.60 -0.97
N CYS A 113 4.25 3.88 -2.24
CA CYS A 113 5.32 4.76 -2.71
C CYS A 113 4.79 6.10 -3.23
N SER A 114 3.70 6.61 -2.64
CA SER A 114 3.14 7.92 -3.01
C SER A 114 4.05 9.09 -2.62
N SER A 115 4.96 8.89 -1.66
CA SER A 115 5.99 9.89 -1.35
C SER A 115 7.10 9.87 -2.42
N HIS A 116 7.55 11.05 -2.86
CA HIS A 116 8.59 11.21 -3.88
C HIS A 116 9.89 10.44 -3.54
N SER A 117 10.23 10.33 -2.26
CA SER A 117 11.43 9.61 -1.82
C SER A 117 11.23 8.09 -1.69
N ALA A 118 9.99 7.61 -1.62
CA ALA A 118 9.69 6.23 -1.24
C ALA A 118 10.17 5.21 -2.26
N LEU A 119 9.89 5.43 -3.54
CA LEU A 119 10.24 4.49 -4.61
C LEU A 119 11.77 4.37 -4.79
N PRO A 120 12.55 5.47 -4.86
CA PRO A 120 14.01 5.38 -4.86
C PRO A 120 14.56 4.65 -3.64
N ILE A 121 14.06 4.94 -2.43
CA ILE A 121 14.50 4.27 -1.20
C ILE A 121 14.22 2.77 -1.28
N LEU A 122 13.02 2.38 -1.71
CA LEU A 122 12.64 0.98 -1.86
C LEU A 122 13.58 0.25 -2.82
N LEU A 123 13.77 0.79 -4.02
CA LEU A 123 14.58 0.14 -5.06
C LEU A 123 16.08 0.14 -4.75
N GLN A 124 16.57 1.09 -3.97
CA GLN A 124 17.98 1.14 -3.53
C GLN A 124 18.26 0.23 -2.33
N THR A 125 17.28 0.08 -1.43
CA THR A 125 17.45 -0.72 -0.21
C THR A 125 17.32 -2.22 -0.48
N LEU A 126 16.55 -2.59 -1.50
CA LEU A 126 16.30 -3.98 -1.85
C LEU A 126 17.24 -4.48 -2.93
N THR A 127 17.64 -5.75 -2.82
CA THR A 127 18.32 -6.42 -3.92
C THR A 127 17.37 -6.57 -5.11
N PRO A 128 17.87 -6.65 -6.35
CA PRO A 128 17.01 -6.88 -7.52
C PRO A 128 16.12 -8.13 -7.39
N ALA A 129 16.63 -9.20 -6.76
CA ALA A 129 15.88 -10.42 -6.52
C ALA A 129 14.71 -10.21 -5.54
N THR A 130 14.93 -9.44 -4.46
CA THR A 130 13.88 -9.11 -3.49
C THR A 130 12.85 -8.15 -4.08
N SER A 131 13.29 -7.13 -4.83
CA SER A 131 12.40 -6.19 -5.51
C SER A 131 11.48 -6.90 -6.50
N ALA A 132 11.99 -7.95 -7.18
CA ALA A 132 11.20 -8.75 -8.10
C ALA A 132 10.10 -9.58 -7.42
N LEU A 133 10.05 -9.64 -6.08
CA LEU A 133 8.95 -10.24 -5.33
C LEU A 133 7.79 -9.27 -5.11
N ILE A 134 7.97 -7.97 -5.37
CA ILE A 134 6.92 -6.97 -5.17
C ILE A 134 5.87 -7.10 -6.26
N VAL A 135 4.65 -7.43 -5.83
CA VAL A 135 3.50 -7.66 -6.73
C VAL A 135 2.61 -6.42 -6.85
N HIS A 136 2.45 -5.66 -5.76
CA HIS A 136 1.50 -4.57 -5.63
C HIS A 136 2.19 -3.28 -5.18
N LEU A 137 2.08 -2.23 -6.00
CA LEU A 137 2.69 -0.92 -5.74
C LEU A 137 1.64 0.18 -5.90
N ILE A 138 1.66 1.17 -4.99
CA ILE A 138 0.89 2.40 -5.14
C ILE A 138 1.87 3.54 -5.40
N LEU A 139 1.67 4.29 -6.48
CA LEU A 139 2.43 5.49 -6.83
C LEU A 139 1.56 6.74 -6.78
N ASP A 140 2.18 7.90 -6.60
CA ASP A 140 1.54 9.16 -6.99
C ASP A 140 1.81 9.46 -8.47
N TRP A 141 1.10 10.45 -9.00
CA TRP A 141 1.22 10.93 -10.36
C TRP A 141 2.67 11.23 -10.78
N ASP A 142 3.37 12.09 -10.04
CA ASP A 142 4.74 12.48 -10.38
C ASP A 142 5.66 11.24 -10.40
N GLN A 143 5.41 10.30 -9.51
CA GLN A 143 6.16 9.05 -9.42
C GLN A 143 5.89 8.08 -10.56
N LEU A 144 4.72 8.14 -11.19
CA LEU A 144 4.43 7.30 -12.36
C LEU A 144 5.33 7.67 -13.54
N GLN A 145 5.55 8.97 -13.77
CA GLN A 145 6.43 9.45 -14.84
C GLN A 145 7.89 9.08 -14.55
N ASP A 146 8.36 9.40 -13.34
CA ASP A 146 9.70 9.03 -12.88
C ASP A 146 9.94 7.52 -13.01
N PHE A 147 8.94 6.72 -12.64
CA PHE A 147 8.99 5.28 -12.77
C PHE A 147 9.09 4.85 -14.23
N SER A 148 8.22 5.34 -15.12
CA SER A 148 8.27 5.04 -16.56
C SER A 148 9.64 5.34 -17.17
N TRP A 149 10.23 6.49 -16.82
CA TRP A 149 11.59 6.84 -17.24
C TRP A 149 12.64 5.93 -16.63
N SER A 150 12.53 5.57 -15.35
CA SER A 150 13.46 4.66 -14.70
C SER A 150 13.50 3.27 -15.35
N LEU A 151 12.37 2.83 -15.94
CA LEU A 151 12.29 1.59 -16.71
C LEU A 151 13.03 1.65 -18.06
N SER A 152 13.63 2.77 -18.45
CA SER A 152 14.63 2.78 -19.52
C SER A 152 15.89 2.00 -19.14
N LYS A 153 16.16 1.83 -17.84
CA LYS A 153 17.30 1.10 -17.31
C LYS A 153 16.96 -0.39 -17.19
N PRO A 154 17.71 -1.31 -17.83
CA PRO A 154 17.44 -2.75 -17.75
C PRO A 154 17.43 -3.30 -16.31
N ALA A 155 18.30 -2.77 -15.45
CA ALA A 155 18.37 -3.17 -14.05
C ALA A 155 17.03 -2.94 -13.31
N THR A 156 16.36 -1.81 -13.58
CA THR A 156 15.07 -1.49 -12.96
C THR A 156 13.96 -2.40 -13.50
N VAL A 157 13.99 -2.72 -14.80
CA VAL A 157 13.03 -3.67 -15.40
C VAL A 157 13.15 -5.05 -14.75
N HIS A 158 14.37 -5.55 -14.55
CA HIS A 158 14.58 -6.81 -13.85
C HIS A 158 14.13 -6.75 -12.38
N ALA A 159 14.49 -5.68 -11.68
CA ALA A 159 14.11 -5.46 -10.28
C ALA A 159 12.59 -5.35 -10.08
N THR A 160 11.82 -4.99 -11.11
CA THR A 160 10.36 -4.84 -11.03
C THR A 160 9.61 -5.87 -11.88
N SER A 161 10.28 -6.97 -12.23
CA SER A 161 9.73 -8.04 -13.07
C SER A 161 8.56 -8.83 -12.45
N GLY A 162 8.38 -8.76 -11.12
CA GLY A 162 7.24 -9.37 -10.42
C GLY A 162 6.00 -8.50 -10.33
N LEU A 163 6.06 -7.23 -10.75
CA LEU A 163 4.96 -6.28 -10.59
C LEU A 163 3.74 -6.73 -11.40
N GLN A 164 2.60 -6.89 -10.73
CA GLN A 164 1.33 -7.29 -11.36
C GLN A 164 0.26 -6.19 -11.29
N THR A 165 0.29 -5.38 -10.22
CA THR A 165 -0.69 -4.31 -9.99
C THR A 165 0.03 -3.02 -9.65
N LEU A 166 -0.32 -1.95 -10.36
CA LEU A 166 0.16 -0.60 -10.13
C LEU A 166 -1.02 0.34 -9.92
N ASP A 167 -1.18 0.85 -8.69
CA ASP A 167 -2.27 1.74 -8.30
C ASP A 167 -1.80 3.19 -8.20
N LEU A 168 -2.70 4.15 -8.39
CA LEU A 168 -2.40 5.58 -8.24
C LEU A 168 -3.15 6.21 -7.06
N ALA A 169 -2.43 6.80 -6.11
CA ALA A 169 -3.02 7.40 -4.92
C ALA A 169 -3.79 8.71 -5.22
N THR A 170 -3.14 9.77 -5.72
CA THR A 170 -3.68 11.14 -5.56
C THR A 170 -3.95 11.92 -6.83
N TRP A 171 -3.89 11.29 -8.01
CA TRP A 171 -3.97 12.03 -9.29
C TRP A 171 -5.23 12.91 -9.42
N ARG A 172 -6.41 12.43 -9.00
CA ARG A 172 -7.66 13.22 -9.09
C ARG A 172 -7.77 14.34 -8.06
N MET A 173 -7.14 14.21 -6.89
CA MET A 173 -7.21 15.27 -5.88
C MET A 173 -6.50 16.52 -6.37
N ARG A 174 -5.44 16.39 -7.19
CA ARG A 174 -4.78 17.53 -7.84
C ARG A 174 -5.65 18.14 -8.95
N VAL A 175 -6.27 17.30 -9.78
CA VAL A 175 -7.15 17.76 -10.87
C VAL A 175 -8.39 18.51 -10.34
N LEU A 176 -9.00 18.03 -9.25
CA LEU A 176 -10.21 18.62 -8.69
C LEU A 176 -9.96 19.71 -7.65
N GLY A 177 -8.79 19.72 -7.01
CA GLY A 177 -8.40 20.72 -6.00
C GLY A 177 -7.72 21.97 -6.57
N GLY A 178 -7.28 21.93 -7.84
CA GLY A 178 -6.73 23.10 -8.53
C GLY A 178 -7.81 24.10 -8.96
N SER A 179 -7.48 25.40 -8.94
CA SER A 179 -8.34 26.45 -9.48
C SER A 179 -8.78 26.14 -10.91
N SER A 180 -9.99 26.57 -11.29
CA SER A 180 -10.64 26.32 -12.58
C SER A 180 -9.81 26.66 -13.83
N SER A 181 -8.71 27.39 -13.69
CA SER A 181 -7.73 27.68 -14.75
C SER A 181 -6.92 26.45 -15.20
N LEU A 182 -6.69 25.44 -14.36
CA LEU A 182 -5.91 24.24 -14.72
C LEU A 182 -6.69 23.22 -15.57
N TRP A 183 -7.98 23.46 -15.84
CA TRP A 183 -8.81 22.50 -16.59
C TRP A 183 -8.41 22.36 -18.05
N ARG A 184 -7.77 23.39 -18.64
CA ARG A 184 -7.21 23.28 -20.00
C ARG A 184 -6.09 22.23 -20.07
N ASP A 185 -5.34 22.07 -18.99
CA ASP A 185 -4.24 21.11 -18.91
C ASP A 185 -4.71 19.71 -18.47
N VAL A 186 -5.94 19.53 -18.00
CA VAL A 186 -6.40 18.22 -17.53
C VAL A 186 -6.30 17.14 -18.62
N LYS A 187 -6.66 17.47 -19.87
CA LYS A 187 -6.53 16.53 -20.98
C LYS A 187 -5.07 16.23 -21.33
N SER A 188 -4.18 17.22 -21.25
CA SER A 188 -2.75 16.99 -21.50
C SER A 188 -2.12 16.14 -20.40
N TYR A 189 -2.51 16.35 -19.14
CA TYR A 189 -2.14 15.50 -18.02
C TYR A 189 -2.69 14.07 -18.16
N GLU A 190 -3.96 13.90 -18.47
CA GLU A 190 -4.56 12.57 -18.72
C GLU A 190 -3.83 11.84 -19.85
N ARG A 191 -3.44 12.55 -20.92
CA ARG A 191 -2.62 11.96 -22.00
C ARG A 191 -1.26 11.50 -21.48
N GLN A 192 -0.56 12.33 -20.70
CA GLN A 192 0.74 11.96 -20.13
C GLN A 192 0.62 10.75 -19.18
N ILE A 193 -0.47 10.63 -18.41
CA ILE A 193 -0.79 9.44 -17.60
C ILE A 193 -0.91 8.22 -18.48
N CYS A 194 -1.75 8.29 -19.51
CA CYS A 194 -2.01 7.16 -20.39
C CYS A 194 -0.72 6.74 -21.11
N GLN A 195 0.08 7.70 -21.57
CA GLN A 195 1.37 7.43 -22.20
C GLN A 195 2.36 6.75 -21.24
N ALA A 196 2.54 7.28 -20.03
CA ALA A 196 3.44 6.68 -19.04
C ALA A 196 2.97 5.27 -18.66
N ALA A 197 1.66 5.07 -18.46
CA ALA A 197 1.08 3.76 -18.18
C ALA A 197 1.31 2.77 -19.34
N LEU A 198 1.11 3.21 -20.60
CA LEU A 198 1.39 2.39 -21.78
C LEU A 198 2.85 1.97 -21.84
N ASP A 199 3.79 2.91 -21.63
CA ASP A 199 5.21 2.62 -21.66
C ASP A 199 5.63 1.63 -20.56
N ILE A 200 5.04 1.73 -19.37
CA ILE A 200 5.23 0.75 -18.29
C ILE A 200 4.68 -0.61 -18.71
N THR A 201 3.44 -0.68 -19.23
CA THR A 201 2.84 -1.97 -19.64
C THR A 201 3.60 -2.67 -20.76
N ARG A 202 4.16 -1.92 -21.72
CA ARG A 202 4.99 -2.47 -22.79
C ARG A 202 6.26 -3.14 -22.26
N LYS A 203 6.83 -2.60 -21.17
CA LYS A 203 8.04 -3.13 -20.54
C LYS A 203 7.77 -4.24 -19.52
N HIS A 204 6.54 -4.31 -18.99
CA HIS A 204 6.13 -5.30 -17.99
C HIS A 204 4.98 -6.18 -18.47
N PRO A 205 5.26 -7.31 -19.15
CA PRO A 205 4.21 -8.20 -19.67
C PRO A 205 3.36 -8.85 -18.56
N ARG A 206 3.88 -8.92 -17.33
CA ARG A 206 3.16 -9.44 -16.16
C ARG A 206 2.23 -8.43 -15.50
N LEU A 207 2.33 -7.15 -15.87
CA LEU A 207 1.50 -6.10 -15.32
C LEU A 207 0.10 -6.23 -15.89
N LYS A 208 -0.82 -6.73 -15.06
CA LYS A 208 -2.20 -6.99 -15.44
C LYS A 208 -3.05 -5.73 -15.36
N VAL A 209 -2.75 -4.90 -14.37
CA VAL A 209 -3.53 -3.70 -14.04
C VAL A 209 -2.57 -2.55 -13.79
N VAL A 210 -2.67 -1.54 -14.63
CA VAL A 210 -2.19 -0.21 -14.30
C VAL A 210 -3.44 0.59 -13.96
N LEU A 211 -3.39 1.41 -12.92
CA LEU A 211 -4.50 2.27 -12.49
C LEU A 211 -5.76 1.48 -12.09
N ALA A 212 -5.85 1.08 -10.82
CA ALA A 212 -7.13 0.96 -10.16
C ALA A 212 -7.15 1.90 -8.95
N ARG A 213 -8.11 2.82 -8.89
CA ARG A 213 -8.55 3.31 -7.58
C ARG A 213 -10.05 3.32 -7.52
N THR A 214 -10.56 2.53 -6.60
CA THR A 214 -11.91 2.65 -6.06
C THR A 214 -12.04 3.99 -5.36
N PHE A 215 -13.10 4.72 -5.67
CA PHE A 215 -13.44 5.94 -4.96
C PHE A 215 -13.80 5.62 -3.51
N TYR A 216 -13.17 6.30 -2.55
CA TYR A 216 -13.74 6.48 -1.22
C TYR A 216 -14.66 7.69 -1.30
N LYS A 217 -15.97 7.47 -1.34
CA LYS A 217 -16.92 8.56 -1.12
C LYS A 217 -16.84 8.87 0.37
N ARG A 218 -16.09 9.90 0.75
CA ARG A 218 -16.05 10.40 2.14
C ARG A 218 -17.50 10.75 2.51
N SER A 219 -18.13 9.92 3.33
CA SER A 219 -19.49 10.21 3.82
C SER A 219 -19.43 11.51 4.62
N LYS A 220 -20.27 12.49 4.26
CA LYS A 220 -20.41 13.76 5.00
C LYS A 220 -20.87 13.55 6.46
N ALA A 221 -21.33 12.35 6.82
CA ALA A 221 -21.87 12.04 8.14
C ALA A 221 -20.83 11.82 9.26
N SER A 222 -19.52 11.94 8.97
CA SER A 222 -18.45 11.62 9.94
C SER A 222 -17.48 12.78 10.17
N MET A 223 -17.99 14.02 10.27
CA MET A 223 -17.14 15.17 10.61
C MET A 223 -17.10 15.51 12.11
N ASP A 224 -18.00 14.93 12.93
CA ASP A 224 -18.15 15.37 14.32
C ASP A 224 -17.50 14.48 15.39
N VAL A 225 -16.85 13.36 15.05
CA VAL A 225 -16.15 12.56 16.06
C VAL A 225 -14.82 12.04 15.51
N TYR A 226 -13.73 12.41 16.17
CA TYR A 226 -12.35 11.96 15.97
C TYR A 226 -12.15 10.47 16.30
N THR A 227 -12.97 9.58 15.75
CA THR A 227 -12.77 8.13 15.86
C THR A 227 -12.64 7.54 14.47
N SER A 228 -11.39 7.19 14.14
CA SER A 228 -10.96 6.53 12.92
C SER A 228 -11.56 5.12 12.81
N VAL A 229 -12.78 5.02 12.30
CA VAL A 229 -13.27 3.76 11.75
C VAL A 229 -13.66 4.04 10.31
N VAL A 230 -12.77 3.67 9.39
CA VAL A 230 -12.98 3.81 7.94
C VAL A 230 -14.11 2.85 7.56
N PRO A 231 -15.27 3.34 7.07
CA PRO A 231 -16.33 2.44 6.62
C PRO A 231 -15.96 1.81 5.28
N ASN A 232 -16.32 0.54 5.16
CA ASN A 232 -16.08 -0.31 4.00
C ASN A 232 -16.89 0.21 2.78
N THR A 233 -16.24 0.89 1.84
CA THR A 233 -16.85 1.23 0.53
C THR A 233 -16.05 0.62 -0.61
N TRP A 234 -16.38 -0.63 -0.92
CA TRP A 234 -16.06 -1.27 -2.21
C TRP A 234 -17.01 -0.73 -3.30
N GLY A 235 -16.49 -0.53 -4.53
CA GLY A 235 -17.35 -0.74 -5.70
C GLY A 235 -17.40 0.30 -6.83
N ARG A 236 -16.57 1.35 -6.90
CA ARG A 236 -16.45 2.12 -8.16
C ARG A 236 -15.00 2.32 -8.58
N ILE A 237 -14.47 1.30 -9.25
CA ILE A 237 -13.28 1.44 -10.11
C ILE A 237 -13.77 2.16 -11.37
N LYS A 238 -13.46 3.46 -11.51
CA LYS A 238 -13.95 4.26 -12.66
C LYS A 238 -13.12 4.01 -13.92
N TRP A 239 -11.88 3.53 -13.75
CA TRP A 239 -10.97 3.19 -14.83
C TRP A 239 -10.11 2.04 -14.34
N ARG A 240 -10.15 0.92 -15.05
CA ARG A 240 -9.11 -0.10 -14.98
C ARG A 240 -8.42 -0.09 -16.32
N PHE A 241 -7.14 0.24 -16.33
CA PHE A 241 -6.35 0.23 -17.54
C PHE A 241 -5.68 -1.13 -17.65
N VAL A 242 -6.16 -1.88 -18.63
CA VAL A 242 -5.80 -3.28 -18.81
C VAL A 242 -5.04 -3.41 -20.11
N THR A 243 -4.00 -4.24 -20.13
CA THR A 243 -3.30 -4.58 -21.38
C THR A 243 -4.28 -5.27 -22.33
N GLY A 244 -4.08 -5.13 -23.65
CA GLY A 244 -5.05 -5.65 -24.65
C GLY A 244 -5.43 -7.11 -24.45
N ALA A 245 -4.48 -7.96 -24.04
CA ALA A 245 -4.72 -9.36 -23.72
C ALA A 245 -5.66 -9.55 -22.51
N ALA A 246 -5.48 -8.77 -21.45
CA ALA A 246 -6.32 -8.87 -20.26
C ALA A 246 -7.67 -8.13 -20.41
N ALA A 247 -7.76 -7.14 -21.30
CA ALA A 247 -9.03 -6.51 -21.67
C ALA A 247 -9.94 -7.50 -22.41
N ALA A 248 -9.37 -8.27 -23.35
CA ALA A 248 -10.09 -9.33 -24.07
C ALA A 248 -10.59 -10.46 -23.15
N ALA A 249 -9.82 -10.79 -22.11
CA ALA A 249 -10.17 -11.86 -21.17
C ALA A 249 -11.34 -11.54 -20.22
N LYS A 250 -11.73 -10.26 -20.07
CA LYS A 250 -12.71 -9.82 -19.04
C LYS A 250 -14.09 -9.42 -19.58
N VAL A 251 -14.39 -9.67 -20.85
CA VAL A 251 -15.68 -9.27 -21.48
C VAL A 251 -16.93 -9.98 -20.88
N GLY A 252 -16.78 -10.90 -19.92
CA GLY A 252 -17.91 -11.68 -19.36
C GLY A 252 -18.31 -11.45 -17.90
N ASP A 253 -17.60 -10.63 -17.12
CA ASP A 253 -17.85 -10.52 -15.67
C ASP A 253 -18.71 -9.28 -15.36
N GLY A 254 -19.99 -9.49 -15.03
CA GLY A 254 -21.06 -8.48 -14.93
C GLY A 254 -20.93 -7.42 -13.82
N GLY A 255 -19.71 -7.06 -13.41
CA GLY A 255 -19.46 -5.94 -12.53
C GLY A 255 -19.57 -4.59 -13.24
N ASN A 256 -20.03 -3.56 -12.54
CA ASN A 256 -20.07 -2.15 -12.98
C ASN A 256 -18.68 -1.52 -13.24
N GLU A 257 -17.65 -2.33 -13.52
CA GLU A 257 -16.30 -1.89 -13.72
C GLU A 257 -16.07 -1.51 -15.19
N LYS A 258 -15.91 -0.21 -15.45
CA LYS A 258 -15.53 0.27 -16.79
C LYS A 258 -14.06 -0.04 -17.03
N VAL A 259 -13.79 -1.14 -17.72
CA VAL A 259 -12.47 -1.45 -18.28
C VAL A 259 -12.25 -0.51 -19.46
N VAL A 260 -11.12 0.21 -19.43
CA VAL A 260 -10.76 1.13 -20.52
C VAL A 260 -9.43 0.70 -21.08
N ASN A 261 -9.42 0.48 -22.40
CA ASN A 261 -8.20 0.24 -23.14
C ASN A 261 -7.37 1.54 -23.15
N LEU A 262 -6.12 1.45 -22.69
CA LEU A 262 -5.20 2.59 -22.64
C LEU A 262 -4.99 3.23 -24.01
N GLN A 263 -4.90 2.41 -25.06
CA GLN A 263 -4.64 2.91 -26.40
C GLN A 263 -5.84 3.69 -26.92
N ASP A 264 -7.04 3.11 -26.82
CA ASP A 264 -8.27 3.76 -27.26
C ASP A 264 -8.52 5.08 -26.52
N GLU A 265 -8.21 5.13 -25.22
CA GLU A 265 -8.32 6.35 -24.41
C GLU A 265 -7.27 7.40 -24.82
N LEU A 266 -6.04 6.98 -25.09
CA LEU A 266 -4.99 7.88 -25.59
C LEU A 266 -5.37 8.48 -26.96
N ASP A 267 -5.91 7.66 -27.85
CA ASP A 267 -6.37 8.09 -29.18
C ASP A 267 -7.53 9.08 -29.05
N ARG A 268 -8.48 8.80 -28.17
CA ARG A 268 -9.61 9.71 -27.83
C ARG A 268 -9.13 11.06 -27.27
N LEU A 269 -8.17 11.04 -26.34
CA LEU A 269 -7.58 12.25 -25.76
C LEU A 269 -6.73 13.04 -26.78
N SER A 270 -6.18 12.37 -27.79
CA SER A 270 -5.42 12.99 -28.87
C SER A 270 -6.34 13.69 -29.88
N ALA A 271 -7.41 13.01 -30.32
CA ALA A 271 -8.42 13.59 -31.21
C ALA A 271 -9.07 14.84 -30.61
N SER A 272 -9.50 14.76 -29.34
CA SER A 272 -10.18 15.88 -28.68
C SER A 272 -9.28 17.11 -28.47
N SER A 273 -7.97 16.92 -28.44
CA SER A 273 -7.02 18.03 -28.38
C SER A 273 -6.80 18.69 -29.73
N ALA A 274 -6.81 17.91 -30.82
CA ALA A 274 -6.72 18.45 -32.17
C ALA A 274 -7.93 19.34 -32.50
N GLU A 275 -9.13 18.91 -32.09
CA GLU A 275 -10.37 19.71 -32.23
C GLU A 275 -10.30 21.04 -31.46
N LEU A 276 -9.84 21.00 -30.21
CA LEU A 276 -9.68 22.22 -29.40
C LEU A 276 -8.63 23.16 -29.98
N SER A 277 -7.53 22.63 -30.53
CA SER A 277 -6.55 23.43 -31.24
C SER A 277 -7.14 24.07 -32.50
N ALA A 278 -7.92 23.34 -33.29
CA ALA A 278 -8.56 23.87 -34.50
C ALA A 278 -9.55 25.00 -34.22
N LEU A 279 -10.33 24.91 -33.13
CA LEU A 279 -11.27 25.95 -32.71
C LEU A 279 -10.59 27.25 -32.23
N LEU A 280 -9.34 27.19 -31.78
CA LEU A 280 -8.60 28.38 -31.33
C LEU A 280 -7.99 29.19 -32.49
N TRP A 281 -7.94 28.62 -33.70
CA TRP A 281 -7.42 29.28 -34.90
C TRP A 281 -8.51 29.82 -35.83
N GLN A 282 -9.78 29.71 -35.42
CA GLN A 282 -10.95 30.32 -36.08
C GLN A 282 -11.37 31.59 -35.35
#